data_AF-A0A4Q9HKG6-F1
#
_entry.id   AF-A0A4Q9HKG6-F1
#
_cell.length_a   1.000
_cell.length_b   1.000
_cell.length_c   1.000
_cell.angle_alpha   90.00
_cell.angle_beta   90.00
_cell.angle_gamma   90.00
#
_symmetry.space_group_name_H-M   'P 1'
#
loop_
_entity.id
_entity.type
_entity.pdbx_description
1 polymer ?
#
loop_
_entity_poly.entity_id
_entity_poly.type
_entity_poly.pdbx_seq_one_letter_code
_entity_poly.pdbx_strand_id
1 'polypeptide(L)'
;MAGSGYDVDPAVLKAQGGVFEQIGSGFTAAAHQLAAAIGGDPAENWGDDDFVGTFNTFYGPVAEGISHSMPHLGEALSKIGSNLQEMGTRYEFTEQTQDDAIATYAAGRPDLTM
;
A
#
# COMPACT_ATOMS: atom_id res chain seq x y z
N MET A 1 -5.81 -28.35 19.80
CA MET A 1 -5.23 -27.05 20.19
C MET A 1 -5.98 -25.98 19.41
N ALA A 2 -7.13 -25.55 19.94
CA ALA A 2 -7.93 -24.47 19.38
C ALA A 2 -7.51 -23.15 20.05
N GLY A 3 -7.56 -22.05 19.30
CA GLY A 3 -7.74 -20.73 19.91
C GLY A 3 -6.47 -20.00 20.37
N SER A 4 -5.59 -19.70 19.43
CA SER A 4 -4.94 -18.39 19.38
C SER A 4 -4.78 -17.98 17.91
N GLY A 5 -5.81 -18.27 17.10
CA GLY A 5 -5.94 -17.60 15.82
C GLY A 5 -6.04 -16.12 16.15
N TYR A 6 -5.17 -15.30 15.58
CA TYR A 6 -5.27 -13.86 15.72
C TYR A 6 -6.73 -13.46 15.45
N ASP A 7 -7.33 -12.69 16.35
CA ASP A 7 -8.64 -12.07 16.14
C ASP A 7 -8.47 -10.98 15.07
N VAL A 8 -8.29 -11.43 13.83
CA VAL A 8 -8.05 -10.59 12.67
C VAL A 8 -9.38 -10.39 12.00
N ASP A 9 -9.96 -9.22 12.21
CA ASP A 9 -11.18 -8.81 11.52
C ASP A 9 -10.87 -8.57 10.03
N PRO A 10 -11.39 -9.41 9.11
CA PRO A 10 -11.11 -9.26 7.69
C PRO A 10 -11.68 -7.97 7.09
N ALA A 11 -12.77 -7.44 7.66
CA ALA A 11 -13.36 -6.18 7.25
C ALA A 11 -12.43 -5.00 7.62
N VAL A 12 -11.80 -5.05 8.80
CA VAL A 12 -10.78 -4.06 9.19
C VAL A 12 -9.57 -4.10 8.25
N LEU A 13 -9.07 -5.28 7.91
CA LEU A 13 -7.95 -5.41 6.96
C LEU A 13 -8.27 -4.81 5.60
N LYS A 14 -9.45 -5.11 5.05
CA LYS A 14 -9.88 -4.56 3.76
C LYS A 14 -10.08 -3.04 3.83
N ALA A 15 -10.70 -2.55 4.89
CA ALA A 15 -10.91 -1.11 5.08
C ALA A 15 -9.60 -0.34 5.21
N GLN A 16 -8.68 -0.80 6.07
CA GLN A 16 -7.36 -0.19 6.22
C GLN A 16 -6.53 -0.31 4.93
N GLY A 17 -6.63 -1.45 4.25
CA GLY A 17 -5.98 -1.66 2.97
C GLY A 17 -6.43 -0.65 1.90
N GLY A 18 -7.74 -0.38 1.81
CA GLY A 18 -8.29 0.66 0.93
C GLY A 18 -7.81 2.07 1.30
N VAL A 19 -7.67 2.39 2.58
CA VAL A 19 -7.10 3.67 3.04
C VAL A 19 -5.64 3.83 2.59
N PHE A 20 -4.82 2.79 2.77
CA PHE A 20 -3.42 2.81 2.32
C PHE A 20 -3.28 2.94 0.81
N GLU A 21 -4.16 2.27 0.04
CA GLU A 21 -4.20 2.39 -1.42
C GLU A 21 -4.58 3.81 -1.87
N GLN A 22 -5.60 4.41 -1.23
CA GLN A 22 -5.99 5.78 -1.52
C GLN A 22 -4.88 6.79 -1.20
N ILE A 23 -4.25 6.66 -0.02
CA ILE A 23 -3.14 7.51 0.39
C ILE A 23 -1.95 7.33 -0.56
N GLY A 24 -1.57 6.09 -0.87
CA GLY A 24 -0.46 5.79 -1.76
C GLY A 24 -0.68 6.37 -3.16
N SER A 25 -1.85 6.15 -3.77
CA SER A 25 -2.20 6.71 -5.08
C SER A 25 -2.17 8.25 -5.09
N GLY A 26 -2.79 8.88 -4.09
CA GLY A 26 -2.80 10.34 -3.96
C GLY A 26 -1.39 10.92 -3.77
N PHE A 27 -0.58 10.26 -2.94
CA PHE A 27 0.80 10.65 -2.69
C PHE A 27 1.67 10.49 -3.94
N THR A 28 1.59 9.36 -4.66
CA THR A 28 2.32 9.13 -5.92
C THR A 28 1.96 10.19 -6.95
N ALA A 29 0.67 10.53 -7.11
CA ALA A 29 0.24 11.58 -8.04
C ALA A 29 0.82 12.95 -7.67
N ALA A 30 0.75 13.34 -6.40
CA ALA A 30 1.34 14.58 -5.91
C ALA A 30 2.87 14.60 -6.06
N ALA A 31 3.54 13.46 -5.82
CA ALA A 31 4.97 13.31 -5.98
C ALA A 31 5.39 13.47 -7.44
N HIS A 32 4.64 12.93 -8.40
CA HIS A 32 4.89 13.16 -9.82
C HIS A 32 4.70 14.63 -10.22
N GLN A 33 3.68 15.31 -9.70
CA GLN A 33 3.49 16.74 -9.94
C GLN A 33 4.66 17.55 -9.38
N LEU A 34 5.11 17.23 -8.16
CA LEU A 34 6.28 17.86 -7.57
C LEU A 34 7.53 17.60 -8.42
N ALA A 35 7.80 16.35 -8.80
CA ALA A 35 8.93 15.98 -9.64
C ALA A 35 8.94 16.73 -10.98
N ALA A 36 7.77 16.90 -11.61
CA ALA A 36 7.65 17.69 -12.84
C ALA A 36 7.89 19.19 -12.63
N ALA A 37 7.58 19.72 -11.44
CA ALA A 37 7.76 21.14 -11.11
C ALA A 37 9.19 21.47 -10.67
N ILE A 38 9.90 20.54 -10.04
CA ILE A 38 11.26 20.75 -9.50
C ILE A 38 12.35 20.10 -10.35
N GLY A 39 11.99 19.12 -11.18
CA GLY A 39 12.92 18.50 -12.12
C GLY A 39 13.25 19.42 -13.31
N GLY A 40 14.26 19.01 -14.07
CA GLY A 40 14.81 19.80 -15.18
C GLY A 40 16.07 20.56 -14.79
N ASP A 41 16.73 21.14 -15.79
CA ASP A 41 17.92 21.96 -15.58
C ASP A 41 17.50 23.40 -15.25
N PRO A 42 17.83 23.94 -14.06
CA PRO A 42 17.57 25.34 -13.72
C PRO A 42 18.10 26.32 -14.78
N ALA A 43 19.17 25.96 -15.49
CA ALA A 43 19.74 26.79 -16.55
C ALA A 43 18.77 27.05 -17.71
N GLU A 44 17.79 26.16 -17.96
CA GLU A 44 16.77 26.36 -19.00
C GLU A 44 15.87 27.57 -18.74
N ASN A 45 15.61 27.88 -17.46
CA ASN A 45 14.68 28.95 -17.09
C ASN A 45 15.41 30.18 -16.53
N TRP A 46 16.54 29.99 -15.86
CA TRP A 46 17.23 31.03 -15.10
C TRP A 46 18.57 31.45 -15.73
N GLY A 47 18.97 30.81 -16.84
CA GLY A 47 20.23 31.07 -17.52
C GLY A 47 21.41 30.33 -16.90
N ASP A 48 22.53 30.33 -17.60
CA ASP A 48 23.74 29.59 -17.24
C ASP A 48 24.83 30.53 -16.71
N ASP A 49 24.52 31.25 -15.63
CA ASP A 49 25.50 32.07 -14.93
C ASP A 49 26.14 31.32 -13.74
N ASP A 50 27.27 31.83 -13.24
CA ASP A 50 28.02 31.21 -12.14
C ASP A 50 27.16 31.01 -10.87
N PHE A 51 26.17 31.89 -10.66
CA PHE A 51 25.25 31.78 -9.53
C PHE A 51 24.31 30.59 -9.71
N VAL A 52 23.68 30.46 -10.88
CA VAL A 52 22.80 29.33 -11.20
C VAL A 52 23.58 28.01 -11.18
N GLY A 53 24.81 27.98 -11.70
CA GLY A 53 25.67 26.79 -11.63
C GLY A 53 26.01 26.39 -10.19
N THR A 54 26.35 27.37 -9.32
CA THR A 54 26.62 27.11 -7.90
C THR A 54 25.38 26.61 -7.17
N PHE A 55 24.22 27.22 -7.43
CA PHE A 55 22.94 26.79 -6.87
C PHE A 55 22.60 25.35 -7.30
N ASN A 56 22.76 25.05 -8.59
CA ASN A 56 22.42 23.74 -9.16
C ASN A 56 23.28 22.60 -8.58
N THR A 57 24.50 22.90 -8.13
CA THR A 57 25.38 21.93 -7.44
C THR A 57 24.72 21.33 -6.18
N PHE A 58 23.87 22.11 -5.50
CA PHE A 58 23.12 21.63 -4.33
C PHE A 58 21.69 21.24 -4.68
N TYR A 59 21.03 22.03 -5.53
CA TYR A 59 19.64 21.83 -5.89
C TYR A 59 19.41 20.55 -6.69
N GLY A 60 20.21 20.30 -7.74
CA GLY A 60 20.04 19.18 -8.66
C GLY A 60 19.95 17.81 -7.94
N PRO A 61 20.93 17.44 -7.10
CA PRO A 61 20.88 16.17 -6.37
C PRO A 61 19.68 16.04 -5.43
N VAL A 62 19.24 17.14 -4.81
CA VAL A 62 18.06 17.14 -3.93
C VAL A 62 16.78 16.95 -4.74
N ALA A 63 16.64 17.69 -5.85
CA ALA A 63 15.50 17.60 -6.75
C ALA A 63 15.39 16.20 -7.37
N GLU A 64 16.51 15.62 -7.80
CA GLU A 64 16.59 14.24 -8.30
C GLU A 64 16.20 13.22 -7.21
N GLY A 65 16.77 13.37 -6.01
CA GLY A 65 16.46 12.51 -4.87
C GLY A 65 14.97 12.52 -4.51
N ILE A 66 14.34 13.69 -4.47
CA ILE A 66 12.89 13.84 -4.24
C ILE A 66 12.10 13.20 -5.39
N SER A 67 12.48 13.49 -6.64
CA SER A 67 11.79 13.02 -7.84
C SER A 67 11.80 11.49 -7.96
N HIS A 68 12.82 10.82 -7.41
CA HIS A 68 12.87 9.36 -7.37
C HIS A 68 12.21 8.78 -6.12
N SER A 69 12.55 9.28 -4.94
CA SER A 69 12.16 8.64 -3.67
C SER A 69 10.68 8.79 -3.33
N MET A 70 10.05 9.92 -3.66
CA MET A 70 8.65 10.17 -3.28
C MET A 70 7.66 9.30 -4.08
N PRO A 71 7.75 9.16 -5.42
CA PRO A 71 6.87 8.24 -6.15
C PRO A 71 6.97 6.80 -5.62
N HIS A 72 8.19 6.31 -5.35
CA HIS A 72 8.42 4.99 -4.76
C HIS A 72 7.77 4.81 -3.39
N LEU A 73 7.81 5.84 -2.54
CA LEU A 73 7.13 5.80 -1.25
C LEU A 73 5.61 5.65 -1.42
N GLY A 74 5.01 6.40 -2.35
CA GLY A 74 3.58 6.29 -2.64
C GLY A 74 3.21 4.90 -3.18
N GLU A 75 4.03 4.33 -4.08
CA GLU A 75 3.84 2.97 -4.59
C GLU A 75 3.94 1.93 -3.47
N ALA A 76 4.88 2.09 -2.54
CA ALA A 76 5.03 1.21 -1.39
C ALA A 76 3.81 1.26 -0.46
N LEU A 77 3.24 2.45 -0.22
CA LEU A 77 2.01 2.62 0.53
C LEU A 77 0.83 1.93 -0.16
N SER A 78 0.68 2.10 -1.47
CA SER A 78 -0.34 1.41 -2.25
C SER A 78 -0.20 -0.11 -2.16
N LYS A 79 1.03 -0.62 -2.25
CA LYS A 79 1.32 -2.06 -2.13
C LYS A 79 0.98 -2.63 -0.75
N ILE A 80 1.24 -1.88 0.32
CA ILE A 80 0.77 -2.25 1.67
C ILE A 80 -0.76 -2.36 1.65
N GLY A 81 -1.44 -1.40 1.04
CA GLY A 81 -2.89 -1.41 0.89
C GLY A 81 -3.43 -2.66 0.19
N SER A 82 -2.86 -3.01 -0.96
CA SER A 82 -3.24 -4.22 -1.70
C SER A 82 -2.99 -5.51 -0.90
N ASN A 83 -1.85 -5.60 -0.20
CA ASN A 83 -1.52 -6.77 0.62
C ASN A 83 -2.50 -6.96 1.78
N LEU A 84 -2.93 -5.87 2.44
CA LEU A 84 -3.92 -5.94 3.52
C LEU A 84 -5.29 -6.42 3.01
N GLN A 85 -5.74 -5.93 1.86
CA GLN A 85 -6.98 -6.38 1.22
C GLN A 85 -6.91 -7.87 0.83
N GLU A 86 -5.76 -8.31 0.30
CA GLU A 86 -5.54 -9.72 -0.02
C GLU A 86 -5.57 -10.59 1.24
N MET A 87 -4.94 -10.15 2.33
CA MET A 87 -5.02 -10.84 3.62
C MET A 87 -6.46 -10.94 4.12
N GLY A 88 -7.24 -9.85 4.07
CA GLY A 88 -8.65 -9.86 4.46
C GLY A 88 -9.46 -10.88 3.64
N THR A 89 -9.30 -10.88 2.32
CA THR A 89 -9.96 -11.87 1.44
C THR A 89 -9.60 -13.31 1.80
N ARG A 90 -8.32 -13.58 2.14
CA ARG A 90 -7.87 -14.92 2.53
C ARG A 90 -8.45 -15.38 3.87
N TYR A 91 -8.57 -14.48 4.85
CA TYR A 91 -9.19 -14.81 6.14
C TYR A 91 -10.67 -15.14 5.97
N GLU A 92 -11.45 -14.34 5.24
CA GLU A 92 -12.87 -14.62 4.99
C GLU A 92 -13.07 -15.98 4.31
N PHE A 93 -12.26 -16.29 3.30
CA PHE A 93 -12.34 -17.57 2.61
C PHE A 93 -11.99 -18.75 3.54
N THR A 94 -11.01 -18.57 4.42
CA THR A 94 -10.58 -19.61 5.36
C THR A 94 -11.65 -19.87 6.43
N GLU A 95 -12.26 -18.81 6.97
CA GLU A 95 -13.36 -18.91 7.93
C GLU A 95 -14.58 -19.60 7.30
N GLN A 96 -14.99 -19.17 6.11
CA GLN A 96 -16.11 -19.79 5.39
C GLN A 96 -15.87 -21.28 5.12
N THR A 97 -14.66 -21.66 4.70
CA THR A 97 -14.31 -23.07 4.46
C THR A 97 -14.35 -23.89 5.75
N GLN A 98 -13.94 -23.31 6.89
CA GLN A 98 -14.01 -23.98 8.18
C GLN A 98 -15.45 -24.17 8.64
N ASP A 99 -16.28 -23.15 8.51
CA ASP A 99 -17.70 -23.21 8.88
C ASP A 99 -18.46 -24.25 8.05
N ASP A 100 -18.22 -24.29 6.73
CA ASP A 100 -18.81 -25.30 5.84
C ASP A 100 -18.37 -26.73 6.20
N ALA A 101 -17.09 -26.91 6.56
CA ALA A 101 -16.56 -28.20 6.98
C ALA A 101 -17.19 -28.66 8.32
N ILE A 102 -17.37 -27.74 9.27
CA ILE A 102 -18.04 -28.01 10.55
C ILE A 102 -19.51 -28.33 10.33
N ALA A 103 -20.22 -27.56 9.50
CA ALA A 103 -21.63 -27.79 9.17
C ALA A 103 -21.83 -29.16 8.49
N THR A 104 -20.96 -29.51 7.54
CA THR A 104 -20.97 -30.82 6.88
C THR A 104 -20.74 -31.96 7.88
N TYR A 105 -19.76 -31.81 8.76
CA TYR A 105 -19.49 -32.81 9.80
C TYR A 105 -20.67 -32.96 10.78
N ALA A 106 -21.30 -31.85 11.18
CA ALA A 106 -22.47 -31.85 12.05
C ALA A 106 -23.69 -32.55 11.41
N ALA A 107 -23.94 -32.29 10.12
CA ALA A 107 -25.03 -32.92 9.37
C ALA A 107 -24.83 -34.43 9.16
N GLY A 108 -23.58 -34.90 9.13
CA GLY A 108 -23.25 -36.32 8.99
C GLY A 108 -23.18 -37.11 10.30
N ARG A 109 -23.48 -36.50 11.46
CA ARG A 109 -23.43 -37.22 12.74
C ARG A 109 -24.60 -38.23 12.85
N PRO A 110 -24.34 -39.52 13.11
CA PRO A 110 -25.41 -40.48 13.37
C PRO A 110 -26.12 -40.11 14.68
N ASP A 111 -27.46 -40.22 14.67
CA ASP A 111 -28.29 -39.93 15.83
C ASP A 111 -28.05 -40.99 16.92
N LEU A 112 -27.35 -40.62 17.98
CA LEU A 112 -27.07 -41.49 19.13
C LEU A 112 -28.13 -41.27 20.21
N THR A 113 -29.42 -41.26 19.84
CA THR A 113 -30.51 -41.44 20.79
C THR A 113 -30.79 -42.94 20.92
N MET A 114 -30.14 -43.57 21.91
CA MET A 114 -30.60 -44.84 22.50
C MET A 114 -31.75 -44.58 23.46
#